data_AF-A0A373B513-F1
#
_entry.id   AF-A0A373B513-F1
#
_cell.length_a   1.000
_cell.length_b   1.000
_cell.length_c   1.000
_cell.angle_alpha   90.00
_cell.angle_beta   90.00
_cell.angle_gamma   90.00
#
_symmetry.space_group_name_H-M   'P 1'
#
loop_
_entity.id
_entity.type
_entity.pdbx_description
1 polymer ?
#
loop_
_entity_poly.entity_id
_entity_poly.type
_entity_poly.pdbx_seq_one_letter_code
_entity_poly.pdbx_strand_id
1 'polypeptide(L)'
;MKVFLKVTQYGAKSKVPLNVFGVLARLDKLFPNYLFFMKSILFKGNIGRVDKELIVLRIAWKLECSYEWKHHTHFAAELGIKNRIVESITLDHSEL
;
A
#
# COMPACT_ATOMS: atom_id res chain seq x y z
N MET A 1 1.06 9.91 20.93
CA MET A 1 0.81 10.02 19.47
C MET A 1 2.08 10.25 18.63
N LYS A 2 2.88 11.31 18.88
CA LYS A 2 4.12 11.59 18.11
C LYS A 2 5.20 10.49 18.18
N VAL A 3 5.29 9.76 19.29
CA VAL A 3 6.26 8.67 19.50
C VAL A 3 5.94 7.43 18.64
N PHE A 4 4.67 7.06 18.52
CA PHE A 4 4.22 5.91 17.72
C PHE A 4 4.37 6.13 16.20
N LEU A 5 4.12 7.36 15.74
CA LEU A 5 4.33 7.78 14.35
C LEU A 5 5.79 7.67 13.92
N LYS A 6 6.74 7.98 14.81
CA LYS A 6 8.17 7.74 14.56
C LYS A 6 8.48 6.24 14.48
N VAL A 7 7.90 5.42 15.36
CA VAL A 7 8.13 3.96 15.35
C VAL A 7 7.65 3.29 14.05
N THR A 8 6.49 3.70 13.52
CA THR A 8 5.96 3.15 12.26
C THR A 8 6.79 3.59 11.04
N GLN A 9 7.26 4.85 11.01
CA GLN A 9 8.13 5.33 9.93
C GLN A 9 9.53 4.70 9.96
N TYR A 10 10.17 4.59 11.14
CA TYR A 10 11.51 4.01 11.26
C TYR A 10 11.54 2.48 11.08
N GLY A 11 10.47 1.77 11.46
CA GLY A 11 10.39 0.31 11.29
C GLY A 11 10.16 -0.13 9.84
N ALA A 12 9.47 0.69 9.04
CA ALA A 12 9.08 0.34 7.68
C ALA A 12 10.16 0.63 6.61
N LYS A 13 11.21 1.42 6.94
CA LYS A 13 12.24 1.89 5.99
C LYS A 13 11.66 2.47 4.67
N SER A 14 10.43 3.00 4.71
CA SER A 14 9.80 3.56 3.52
C SER A 14 10.38 4.93 3.20
N LYS A 15 10.70 5.17 1.92
CA LYS A 15 11.15 6.48 1.43
C LYS A 15 9.99 7.43 1.14
N VAL A 16 8.74 6.96 1.22
CA VAL A 16 7.53 7.76 1.04
C VAL A 16 6.78 7.95 2.35
N PRO A 17 6.14 9.11 2.58
CA PRO A 17 5.38 9.36 3.80
C PRO A 17 4.25 8.35 4.01
N LEU A 18 4.27 7.68 5.16
CA LEU A 18 3.26 6.72 5.61
C LEU A 18 2.07 7.43 6.29
N ASN A 19 1.48 8.43 5.62
CA ASN A 19 0.51 9.35 6.21
C ASN A 19 -0.77 8.66 6.69
N VAL A 20 -1.22 7.61 6.01
CA VAL A 20 -2.37 6.79 6.42
C VAL A 20 -2.22 6.26 7.85
N PHE A 21 -1.02 5.84 8.26
CA PHE A 21 -0.76 5.40 9.62
C PHE A 21 -0.82 6.54 10.64
N GLY A 22 -0.51 7.77 10.23
CA GLY A 22 -0.69 8.96 11.07
C GLY A 22 -2.15 9.30 11.34
N VAL A 23 -3.02 9.06 10.36
CA VAL A 23 -4.47 9.18 10.53
C VAL A 23 -5.00 8.06 11.42
N LEU A 24 -4.65 6.82 11.11
CA LEU A 24 -5.13 5.64 11.84
C LEU A 24 -4.63 5.57 13.29
N ALA A 25 -3.45 6.12 13.58
CA ALA A 25 -2.94 6.23 14.95
C ALA A 25 -3.85 7.07 15.87
N ARG A 26 -4.79 7.85 15.33
CA ARG A 26 -5.80 8.58 16.10
C ARG A 26 -6.93 7.69 16.61
N LEU A 27 -7.04 6.45 16.14
CA LEU A 27 -8.04 5.47 16.59
C LEU A 27 -7.69 4.81 17.94
N ASP A 28 -6.61 5.26 18.59
CA ASP A 28 -6.13 4.81 19.90
C ASP A 28 -6.09 3.27 20.03
N LYS A 29 -6.90 2.67 20.91
CA LYS A 29 -6.91 1.23 21.18
C LYS A 29 -7.25 0.35 19.97
N LEU A 30 -7.89 0.89 18.94
CA LEU A 30 -8.19 0.14 17.71
C LEU A 30 -6.98 0.04 16.77
N PHE A 31 -6.04 0.99 16.84
CA PHE A 31 -4.93 1.06 15.90
C PHE A 31 -4.02 -0.19 15.92
N PRO A 32 -3.65 -0.77 17.07
CA PRO A 32 -2.84 -2.00 17.10
C PRO A 32 -3.53 -3.19 16.42
N ASN A 33 -4.85 -3.35 16.61
CA ASN A 33 -5.62 -4.43 16.00
C ASN A 33 -5.70 -4.25 14.48
N TYR A 34 -5.90 -3.01 14.03
CA TYR A 34 -5.87 -2.68 12.62
C TYR A 34 -4.49 -2.96 11.99
N LEU A 35 -3.40 -2.59 12.67
CA LEU A 35 -2.03 -2.90 12.20
C LEU A 35 -1.79 -4.40 12.05
N PHE A 36 -2.26 -5.22 12.98
CA PHE A 36 -2.10 -6.67 12.92
C PHE A 36 -2.86 -7.28 11.72
N PHE A 37 -4.07 -6.78 11.47
CA PHE A 37 -4.85 -7.16 10.31
C PHE A 37 -4.13 -6.78 9.00
N MET A 38 -3.71 -5.52 8.87
CA MET A 38 -2.99 -5.03 7.69
C MET A 38 -1.68 -5.78 7.44
N LYS A 39 -0.91 -6.06 8.49
CA LYS A 39 0.32 -6.86 8.39
C LYS A 39 0.03 -8.25 7.80
N SER A 40 -1.11 -8.85 8.17
CA SER A 40 -1.48 -10.18 7.68
C SER A 40 -1.84 -10.15 6.19
N ILE A 41 -2.54 -9.13 5.72
CA ILE A 41 -2.85 -8.95 4.29
C ILE A 41 -1.57 -8.71 3.47
N LEU A 42 -0.71 -7.80 3.94
CA LEU A 42 0.45 -7.35 3.16
C LEU A 42 1.57 -8.40 3.14
N PHE A 43 1.87 -9.02 4.28
CA PHE A 43 3.10 -9.83 4.43
C PHE A 43 2.86 -11.34 4.60
N LYS A 44 1.62 -11.81 4.74
CA LYS A 44 1.31 -13.25 4.86
C LYS A 44 0.52 -13.75 3.64
N GLY A 45 0.19 -15.05 3.63
CA GLY A 45 -0.59 -15.69 2.57
C GLY A 45 0.25 -16.11 1.36
N ASN A 46 -0.45 -16.60 0.33
CA ASN A 46 0.19 -17.26 -0.83
C ASN A 46 0.36 -16.33 -2.05
N ILE A 47 -0.11 -15.08 -1.96
CA ILE A 47 0.08 -14.08 -3.03
C ILE A 47 1.44 -13.41 -2.85
N GLY A 48 2.25 -13.46 -3.90
CA GLY A 48 3.58 -12.87 -3.93
C GLY A 48 3.54 -11.35 -3.74
N ARG A 49 4.67 -10.77 -3.29
CA ARG A 49 4.74 -9.33 -3.03
C ARG A 49 4.49 -8.49 -4.29
N VAL A 50 5.03 -8.91 -5.44
CA VAL A 50 4.80 -8.25 -6.74
C VAL A 50 3.32 -8.25 -7.10
N ASP A 51 2.66 -9.40 -7.01
CA ASP A 51 1.24 -9.53 -7.35
C ASP A 51 0.36 -8.70 -6.40
N LYS A 52 0.69 -8.65 -5.11
CA LYS A 52 0.01 -7.79 -4.15
C LYS A 52 0.10 -6.31 -4.53
N GLU A 53 1.28 -5.81 -4.91
CA GLU A 53 1.42 -4.42 -5.35
C GLU A 53 0.57 -4.14 -6.59
N LEU A 54 0.54 -5.06 -7.57
CA LEU A 54 -0.28 -4.91 -8.76
C LEU A 54 -1.79 -4.91 -8.44
N ILE A 55 -2.23 -5.78 -7.52
CA ILE A 55 -3.62 -5.81 -7.04
C ILE A 55 -3.97 -4.48 -6.37
N VAL A 56 -3.11 -3.97 -5.48
CA VAL A 56 -3.34 -2.69 -4.80
C VAL A 56 -3.42 -1.55 -5.80
N LEU A 57 -2.49 -1.48 -6.76
CA LEU A 57 -2.53 -0.46 -7.81
C LEU A 57 -3.79 -0.55 -8.67
N ARG A 58 -4.23 -1.76 -9.04
CA ARG A 58 -5.47 -1.96 -9.80
C ARG A 58 -6.68 -1.45 -9.02
N ILE A 59 -6.76 -1.76 -7.73
CA ILE A 59 -7.85 -1.28 -6.87
C ILE A 59 -7.79 0.25 -6.72
N ALA A 60 -6.59 0.81 -6.50
CA ALA A 60 -6.40 2.25 -6.41
C ALA A 60 -6.84 2.97 -7.68
N TRP A 61 -6.55 2.40 -8.86
CA TRP A 61 -7.05 2.92 -10.14
C TRP A 61 -8.57 2.85 -10.24
N LYS A 62 -9.18 1.68 -9.97
CA LYS A 62 -10.64 1.51 -10.05
C LYS A 62 -11.42 2.37 -9.06
N LEU A 63 -10.82 2.73 -7.93
CA LEU A 63 -11.41 3.61 -6.92
C LEU A 63 -10.96 5.07 -7.06
N GLU A 64 -10.20 5.41 -8.11
CA GLU A 64 -9.65 6.75 -8.35
C GLU A 64 -8.85 7.30 -7.13
N CYS A 65 -8.24 6.39 -6.36
CA CYS A 65 -7.53 6.72 -5.13
C CYS A 65 -6.10 7.18 -5.45
N SER A 66 -5.96 8.46 -5.77
CA SER A 66 -4.67 9.07 -6.11
C SER A 66 -3.59 8.94 -5.02
N TYR A 67 -4.00 8.88 -3.74
CA TYR A 67 -3.08 8.68 -2.62
C TYR A 67 -2.43 7.29 -2.68
N GLU A 68 -3.23 6.23 -2.73
CA GLU A 68 -2.71 4.85 -2.79
C GLU A 68 -2.00 4.57 -4.10
N TRP A 69 -2.47 5.15 -5.21
CA TRP A 69 -1.79 5.05 -6.51
C TRP A 69 -0.34 5.58 -6.42
N LYS A 70 -0.16 6.82 -5.94
CA LYS A 70 1.19 7.42 -5.78
C LYS A 70 2.04 6.66 -4.77
N HIS A 71 1.44 6.15 -3.70
CA HIS A 71 2.15 5.41 -2.68
C HIS A 71 2.69 4.08 -3.22
N HIS A 72 1.84 3.30 -3.89
CA HIS A 72 2.18 1.97 -4.36
C HIS A 72 2.94 1.97 -5.69
N THR A 73 2.86 3.02 -6.51
CA THR A 73 3.74 3.15 -7.68
C THR A 73 5.20 3.30 -7.28
N HIS A 74 5.48 3.96 -6.14
CA HIS A 74 6.82 4.02 -5.58
C HIS A 74 7.32 2.63 -5.14
N PHE A 75 6.52 1.85 -4.42
CA PHE A 75 6.90 0.51 -4.00
C PHE A 75 7.04 -0.46 -5.18
N ALA A 76 6.17 -0.35 -6.20
CA ALA A 76 6.29 -1.11 -7.43
C ALA A 76 7.64 -0.85 -8.13
N ALA A 77 8.07 0.41 -8.18
CA ALA A 77 9.39 0.77 -8.71
C ALA A 77 10.54 0.19 -7.87
N GLU A 78 10.44 0.21 -6.54
CA GLU A 78 11.45 -0.41 -5.65
C GLU A 78 11.52 -1.94 -5.80
N LEU A 79 10.42 -2.59 -6.22
CA LEU A 79 10.38 -4.01 -6.57
C LEU A 79 10.84 -4.32 -8.00
N GLY A 80 11.20 -3.31 -8.79
CA GLY A 80 11.61 -3.48 -10.18
C GLY A 80 10.47 -3.75 -11.16
N ILE A 81 9.22 -3.46 -10.77
CA ILE A 81 8.07 -3.56 -11.68
C ILE A 81 8.20 -2.47 -12.75
N LYS A 82 8.20 -2.88 -14.02
CA LYS A 82 8.36 -1.95 -15.16
C LYS A 82 7.10 -1.10 -15.34
N ASN A 83 7.26 0.17 -15.71
CA ASN A 83 6.16 1.10 -15.95
C ASN A 83 5.09 0.54 -16.90
N ARG A 84 5.49 -0.15 -17.98
CA ARG A 84 4.55 -0.81 -18.90
C ARG A 84 3.56 -1.79 -18.22
N ILE A 85 3.99 -2.44 -17.13
CA ILE A 85 3.13 -3.36 -16.37
C ILE A 85 2.16 -2.54 -15.51
N VAL A 86 2.64 -1.46 -14.89
CA VAL A 86 1.80 -0.51 -14.15
C VAL A 86 0.78 0.19 -15.06
N GLU A 87 1.14 0.50 -16.29
CA GLU A 87 0.23 1.03 -17.31
C GLU A 87 -0.78 -0.03 -17.76
N SER A 88 -0.37 -1.30 -17.90
CA SER A 88 -1.30 -2.35 -18.33
C SER A 88 -2.47 -2.56 -17.37
N ILE A 89 -2.28 -2.37 -16.06
CA ILE A 89 -3.35 -2.56 -15.06
C ILE A 89 -4.34 -1.39 -15.02
N THR A 90 -4.07 -0.26 -15.68
CA THR A 90 -5.05 0.84 -15.80
C THR A 90 -6.05 0.61 -16.93
N LEU A 91 -5.77 -0.36 -17.82
CA LEU A 91 -6.67 -0.74 -18.90
C LEU A 91 -7.87 -1.52 -18.33
N ASP A 92 -9.07 -1.19 -18.80
CA ASP A 92 -10.26 -1.98 -18.52
C ASP A 92 -10.44 -3.01 -19.65
N HIS A 93 -10.31 -4.29 -19.30
CA HIS A 93 -10.54 -5.42 -20.20
C HIS A 93 -11.95 -6.01 -20.06
N SER A 94 -12.84 -5.35 -19.32
CA SER A 94 -14.20 -5.81 -19.02
C SER A 94 -15.18 -5.67 -20.19
N GLU A 95 -14.73 -5.14 -21.34
CA GLU A 95 -15.51 -5.05 -22.57
C GLU A 95 -15.13 -6.10 -23.63
N LEU A 96 -14.37 -7.13 -23.24
CA LEU A 96 -14.12 -8.35 -24.02
C LEU A 96 -15.08 -9.46 -23.57
#